data_AF-A0A3D3WWE8-F1
#
_entry.id   AF-A0A3D3WWE8-F1
#
_cell.length_a   1.000
_cell.length_b   1.000
_cell.length_c   1.000
_cell.angle_alpha   90.00
_cell.angle_beta   90.00
_cell.angle_gamma   90.00
#
_symmetry.space_group_name_H-M   'P 1'
#
loop_
_entity.id
_entity.type
_entity.pdbx_description
1 polymer ?
#
loop_
_entity_poly.entity_id
_entity_poly.type
_entity_poly.pdbx_seq_one_letter_code
_entity_poly.pdbx_strand_id
1 'polypeptide(L)'
;MSEARNRTATPAAGLNGDWLNKERLRNLLNVRKPSEDEPASTIYLKPGDTAGSAEWRERLARLGGTPEDGGCGLVGLRHGDRALIIAPPFPVTETREYGEWNDGPLWELVEKERLVGVVLVRLGRYSVAVYRGEELADSKTDSRYVKGKHHAGGTSQLRYTRIREGQMRKLYQKA
;
A
#
# COMPACT_ATOMS: atom_id res chain seq x y z
N MET A 1 29.06 27.04 6.27
CA MET A 1 29.13 26.11 7.42
C MET A 1 28.05 25.07 7.22
N SER A 2 28.46 23.83 6.94
CA SER A 2 27.59 22.71 6.63
C SER A 2 27.18 22.02 7.92
N GLU A 3 25.92 22.18 8.34
CA GLU A 3 25.39 21.45 9.49
C GLU A 3 25.07 20.00 9.08
N ALA A 4 25.93 19.09 9.52
CA ALA A 4 25.72 17.66 9.45
C ALA A 4 24.50 17.28 10.33
N ARG A 5 23.41 16.87 9.69
CA ARG A 5 22.27 16.28 10.38
C ARG A 5 22.67 14.92 10.94
N ASN A 6 22.82 14.89 12.26
CA ASN A 6 23.09 13.72 13.08
C ASN A 6 22.04 12.63 12.80
N ARG A 7 22.44 11.53 12.15
CA ARG A 7 21.60 10.35 11.91
C ARG A 7 21.53 9.55 13.21
N THR A 8 20.52 9.84 14.04
CA THR A 8 20.16 8.99 15.17
C THR A 8 19.71 7.62 14.65
N ALA A 9 20.33 6.56 15.16
CA ALA A 9 19.99 5.18 14.86
C ALA A 9 18.48 4.97 15.11
N THR A 10 17.77 4.46 14.10
CA THR A 10 16.34 4.19 14.18
C THR A 10 16.12 3.00 15.13
N PRO A 11 15.27 3.13 16.17
CA PRO A 11 14.96 2.00 17.04
C PRO A 11 14.32 0.86 16.24
N ALA A 12 14.52 -0.39 16.70
CA ALA A 12 13.79 -1.54 16.18
C ALA A 12 12.27 -1.30 16.32
N ALA A 13 11.54 -1.42 15.21
CA ALA A 13 10.10 -1.16 15.12
C ALA A 13 9.30 -2.09 16.05
N GLY A 14 8.21 -1.56 16.61
CA GLY A 14 7.21 -2.39 17.28
C GLY A 14 6.51 -3.25 16.23
N LEU A 15 6.33 -4.54 16.50
CA LEU A 15 5.90 -5.51 15.48
C LEU A 15 4.41 -5.41 15.10
N ASN A 16 3.64 -4.50 15.71
CA ASN A 16 2.19 -4.42 15.52
C ASN A 16 1.81 -3.13 14.77
N GLY A 17 1.43 -3.28 13.50
CA GLY A 17 0.83 -2.20 12.70
C GLY A 17 1.80 -1.18 12.10
N ASP A 18 3.10 -1.42 12.18
CA ASP A 18 4.12 -0.52 11.63
C ASP A 18 4.29 -0.69 10.10
N TRP A 19 4.34 0.43 9.37
CA TRP A 19 4.69 0.44 7.96
C TRP A 19 6.19 0.18 7.78
N LEU A 20 6.54 -0.76 6.91
CA LEU A 20 7.93 -1.14 6.62
C LEU A 20 8.31 -0.70 5.20
N ASN A 21 9.51 -0.10 5.07
CA ASN A 21 10.14 0.07 3.77
C ASN A 21 10.94 -1.19 3.38
N LYS A 22 11.42 -1.26 2.14
CA LYS A 22 12.14 -2.44 1.61
C LYS A 22 13.35 -2.83 2.45
N GLU A 23 14.15 -1.85 2.88
CA GLU A 23 15.36 -2.08 3.68
C GLU A 23 15.03 -2.64 5.07
N ARG A 24 14.03 -2.07 5.75
CA ARG A 24 13.58 -2.56 7.06
C ARG A 24 12.96 -3.94 6.96
N LEU A 25 12.18 -4.21 5.91
CA LEU A 25 11.67 -5.56 5.63
C LEU A 25 12.82 -6.55 5.46
N ARG A 26 13.85 -6.20 4.68
CA ARG A 26 15.02 -7.06 4.46
C ARG A 26 15.74 -7.39 5.75
N ASN A 27 16.01 -6.38 6.57
CA ASN A 27 16.64 -6.57 7.87
C ASN A 27 15.77 -7.42 8.81
N LEU A 28 14.45 -7.19 8.82
CA LEU A 28 13.51 -7.98 9.63
C LEU A 28 13.52 -9.45 9.24
N LEU A 29 13.41 -9.76 7.94
CA LEU A 29 13.38 -11.13 7.45
C LEU A 29 14.71 -11.85 7.70
N ASN A 30 15.85 -11.16 7.51
CA ASN A 30 17.17 -11.72 7.79
C ASN A 30 17.35 -12.05 9.28
N VAL A 31 16.93 -11.16 10.18
CA VAL A 31 17.04 -11.37 11.64
C VAL A 31 16.10 -12.47 12.13
N ARG A 32 14.96 -12.68 11.46
CA ARG A 32 13.92 -13.63 11.86
C ARG A 32 14.03 -14.98 11.17
N LYS A 33 14.90 -15.10 10.17
CA LYS A 33 15.13 -16.35 9.44
C LYS A 33 15.55 -17.45 10.42
N PRO A 34 14.90 -18.63 10.38
CA PRO A 34 15.25 -19.77 11.21
C PRO A 34 16.67 -20.27 10.91
N SER A 35 17.28 -20.96 11.87
CA SER A 35 18.41 -21.84 11.58
C SER A 35 17.94 -23.06 10.77
N GLU A 36 18.85 -23.72 10.03
CA GLU A 36 18.49 -24.80 9.09
C GLU A 36 17.75 -25.98 9.75
N ASP A 37 17.93 -26.19 11.05
CA ASP A 37 17.35 -27.30 11.80
C ASP A 37 15.99 -26.97 12.45
N GLU A 38 15.52 -25.71 12.38
CA GLU A 38 14.30 -25.30 13.04
C GLU A 38 13.06 -25.41 12.14
N PRO A 39 11.93 -25.93 12.65
CA PRO A 39 10.72 -26.10 11.86
C PRO A 39 10.15 -24.73 11.44
N ALA A 40 9.99 -24.57 10.13
CA ALA A 40 9.47 -23.37 9.51
C ALA A 40 8.34 -23.70 8.54
N SER A 41 7.50 -22.72 8.25
CA SER A 41 6.55 -22.81 7.15
C SER A 41 6.21 -21.42 6.64
N THR A 42 5.76 -21.34 5.39
CA THR A 42 5.38 -20.08 4.76
C THR A 42 4.05 -20.24 4.06
N ILE A 43 3.22 -19.20 4.11
CA ILE A 43 1.97 -19.14 3.37
C ILE A 43 1.85 -17.81 2.63
N TYR A 44 1.40 -17.88 1.39
CA TYR A 44 0.94 -16.76 0.58
C TYR A 44 -0.54 -16.99 0.35
N LEU A 45 -1.39 -16.06 0.75
CA LEU A 45 -2.83 -16.11 0.52
C LEU A 45 -3.24 -14.97 -0.40
N LYS A 46 -3.98 -15.32 -1.47
CA LYS A 46 -4.70 -14.33 -2.26
C LYS A 46 -5.78 -13.64 -1.42
N PRO A 47 -6.20 -12.42 -1.81
CA PRO A 47 -7.38 -11.79 -1.22
C PRO A 47 -8.60 -12.72 -1.31
N GLY A 48 -9.24 -13.00 -0.17
CA GLY A 48 -10.46 -13.81 -0.08
C GLY A 48 -10.26 -15.33 -0.05
N ASP A 49 -9.03 -15.83 -0.22
CA ASP A 49 -8.72 -17.24 -0.06
C ASP A 49 -8.51 -17.59 1.43
N THR A 50 -8.68 -18.87 1.77
CA THR A 50 -8.41 -19.40 3.11
C THR A 50 -7.22 -20.36 3.10
N ALA A 51 -6.51 -20.46 4.23
CA ALA A 51 -5.41 -21.40 4.37
C ALA A 51 -5.87 -22.85 4.29
N GLY A 52 -5.11 -23.70 3.58
CA GLY A 52 -5.38 -25.13 3.48
C GLY A 52 -5.00 -25.85 4.78
N SER A 53 -3.84 -25.55 5.34
CA SER A 53 -3.39 -26.20 6.58
C SER A 53 -4.17 -25.73 7.81
N ALA A 54 -4.45 -26.68 8.71
CA ALA A 54 -5.14 -26.41 9.96
C ALA A 54 -4.33 -25.47 10.87
N GLU A 55 -3.00 -25.61 10.88
CA GLU A 55 -2.10 -24.74 11.65
C GLU A 55 -2.23 -23.27 11.21
N TRP A 56 -2.15 -22.99 9.91
CA TRP A 56 -2.29 -21.61 9.42
C TRP A 56 -3.70 -21.08 9.65
N ARG A 57 -4.75 -21.89 9.48
CA ARG A 57 -6.12 -21.47 9.81
C ARG A 57 -6.28 -21.07 11.27
N GLU A 58 -5.76 -21.87 12.20
CA GLU A 58 -5.84 -21.55 13.63
C GLU A 58 -5.05 -20.27 13.97
N ARG A 59 -3.83 -20.13 13.43
CA ARG A 59 -3.00 -18.94 13.65
C ARG A 59 -3.63 -17.67 13.09
N LEU A 60 -4.18 -17.72 11.87
CA LEU A 60 -4.82 -16.57 11.23
C LEU A 60 -6.12 -16.18 11.94
N ALA A 61 -6.91 -17.14 12.43
CA ALA A 61 -8.12 -16.87 13.22
C ALA A 61 -7.83 -16.05 14.49
N ARG A 62 -6.65 -16.21 15.10
CA ARG A 62 -6.22 -15.43 16.29
C ARG A 62 -5.93 -13.96 15.97
N LEU A 63 -5.75 -13.58 14.70
CA LEU A 63 -5.45 -12.20 14.29
C LEU A 63 -6.71 -11.33 14.18
N GLY A 64 -7.91 -11.92 14.17
CA GLY A 64 -9.16 -11.16 14.09
C GLY A 64 -9.34 -10.37 12.78
N GLY A 65 -8.79 -10.85 11.65
CA GLY A 65 -9.06 -10.32 10.30
C GLY A 65 -8.19 -9.15 9.82
N THR A 66 -7.31 -8.61 10.65
CA THR A 66 -6.52 -7.39 10.35
C THR A 66 -5.69 -7.41 9.04
N PRO A 67 -5.11 -8.54 8.59
CA PRO A 67 -4.38 -8.60 7.32
C PRO A 67 -5.27 -8.81 6.09
N GLU A 68 -6.51 -9.27 6.26
CA GLU A 68 -7.39 -9.73 5.16
C GLU A 68 -8.18 -8.56 4.54
N ASP A 69 -8.42 -7.50 5.31
CA ASP A 69 -9.18 -6.31 4.90
C ASP A 69 -8.44 -5.42 3.87
N GLY A 70 -7.13 -5.61 3.70
CA GLY A 70 -6.30 -4.79 2.81
C GLY A 70 -6.51 -5.04 1.31
N GLY A 71 -7.29 -6.05 0.94
CA GLY A 71 -7.57 -6.40 -0.46
C GLY A 71 -6.36 -6.90 -1.26
N CYS A 72 -5.19 -7.03 -0.62
CA CYS A 72 -3.94 -7.50 -1.23
C CYS A 72 -3.57 -8.93 -0.78
N GLY A 73 -4.37 -9.54 0.09
CA GLY A 73 -4.04 -10.84 0.68
C GLY A 73 -2.98 -10.69 1.77
N LEU A 74 -2.33 -11.79 2.13
CA LEU A 74 -1.33 -11.80 3.20
C LEU A 74 -0.18 -12.77 2.90
N VAL A 75 0.95 -12.50 3.55
CA VAL A 75 2.11 -13.40 3.59
C VAL A 75 2.38 -13.74 5.05
N GLY A 76 2.42 -15.03 5.37
CA GLY A 76 2.76 -15.55 6.69
C GLY A 76 4.08 -16.31 6.65
N LEU A 77 5.03 -15.94 7.51
CA LEU A 77 6.32 -16.61 7.67
C LEU A 77 6.43 -17.11 9.10
N ARG A 78 6.41 -18.43 9.29
CA ARG A 78 6.45 -19.07 10.60
C ARG A 78 7.83 -19.65 10.87
N HIS A 79 8.24 -19.49 12.12
CA HIS A 79 9.37 -20.18 12.69
C HIS A 79 9.05 -20.58 14.14
N GLY A 80 9.09 -21.88 14.43
CA GLY A 80 8.70 -22.41 15.74
C GLY A 80 7.25 -22.03 16.07
N ASP A 81 7.02 -21.43 17.23
CA ASP A 81 5.68 -20.95 17.62
C ASP A 81 5.40 -19.49 17.24
N ARG A 82 6.35 -18.82 16.57
CA ARG A 82 6.20 -17.43 16.15
C ARG A 82 5.86 -17.36 14.67
N ALA A 83 5.05 -16.39 14.30
CA ALA A 83 4.76 -16.07 12.91
C ALA A 83 4.86 -14.56 12.68
N LEU A 84 5.46 -14.18 11.55
CA LEU A 84 5.34 -12.85 10.99
C LEU A 84 4.20 -12.86 9.98
N ILE A 85 3.33 -11.87 10.07
CA ILE A 85 2.22 -11.69 9.13
C ILE A 85 2.41 -10.33 8.47
N ILE A 86 2.41 -10.33 7.14
CA ILE A 86 2.71 -9.17 6.31
C ILE A 86 1.51 -8.95 5.38
N ALA A 87 0.91 -7.77 5.45
CA ALA A 87 0.03 -7.28 4.41
C ALA A 87 0.89 -6.66 3.31
N PRO A 88 1.00 -7.27 2.12
CA PRO A 88 1.87 -6.75 1.07
C PRO A 88 1.28 -5.49 0.43
N PRO A 89 2.12 -4.61 -0.14
CA PRO A 89 1.66 -3.38 -0.80
C PRO A 89 0.95 -3.63 -2.14
N PHE A 90 1.02 -4.87 -2.65
CA PHE A 90 0.39 -5.29 -3.89
C PHE A 90 -0.25 -6.67 -3.71
N PRO A 91 -1.30 -6.99 -4.48
CA PRO A 91 -2.00 -8.26 -4.32
C PRO A 91 -1.11 -9.48 -4.54
N VAL A 92 -1.19 -10.43 -3.61
CA VAL A 92 -0.77 -11.81 -3.83
C VAL A 92 -1.66 -12.40 -4.93
N THR A 93 -1.04 -12.94 -5.98
CA THR A 93 -1.77 -13.45 -7.16
C THR A 93 -2.06 -14.94 -7.11
N GLU A 94 -1.39 -15.68 -6.22
CA GLU A 94 -1.52 -17.13 -6.09
C GLU A 94 -1.43 -17.56 -4.62
N THR A 95 -2.30 -18.48 -4.23
CA THR A 95 -2.27 -19.08 -2.90
C THR A 95 -1.28 -20.24 -2.91
N ARG A 96 -0.27 -20.19 -2.05
CA ARG A 96 0.80 -21.20 -1.97
C ARG A 96 1.23 -21.42 -0.53
N GLU A 97 1.44 -22.67 -0.15
CA GLU A 97 1.98 -23.06 1.15
C GLU A 97 3.30 -23.81 0.96
N TYR A 98 4.28 -23.49 1.81
CA TYR A 98 5.60 -24.10 1.82
C TYR A 98 5.88 -24.67 3.22
N GLY A 99 6.47 -25.86 3.28
CA GLY A 99 6.93 -26.50 4.52
C GLY A 99 8.26 -25.96 5.05
N GLU A 100 8.68 -24.79 4.59
CA GLU A 100 9.95 -24.16 4.90
C GLU A 100 9.80 -22.62 4.96
N TRP A 101 10.84 -21.92 5.41
CA TRP A 101 10.92 -20.47 5.32
C TRP A 101 11.27 -20.04 3.89
N ASN A 102 10.31 -19.43 3.18
CA ASN A 102 10.47 -19.03 1.79
C ASN A 102 9.99 -17.59 1.55
N ASP A 103 10.89 -16.62 1.72
CA ASP A 103 10.63 -15.21 1.45
C ASP A 103 10.90 -14.78 -0.01
N GLY A 104 11.32 -15.71 -0.87
CA GLY A 104 11.60 -15.44 -2.29
C GLY A 104 10.41 -14.82 -3.04
N PRO A 105 9.22 -15.44 -3.04
CA PRO A 105 8.05 -14.88 -3.72
C PRO A 105 7.62 -13.51 -3.17
N LEU A 106 7.88 -13.21 -1.89
CA LEU A 106 7.64 -11.88 -1.32
C LEU A 106 8.57 -10.84 -1.95
N TRP A 107 9.85 -11.17 -2.16
CA TRP A 107 10.78 -10.27 -2.85
C TRP A 107 10.41 -10.08 -4.32
N GLU A 108 10.05 -11.15 -5.03
CA GLU A 108 9.53 -11.05 -6.39
C GLU A 108 8.31 -10.12 -6.45
N LEU A 109 7.39 -10.24 -5.50
CA LEU A 109 6.23 -9.37 -5.38
C LEU A 109 6.63 -7.90 -5.16
N VAL A 110 7.57 -7.62 -4.26
CA VAL A 110 7.96 -6.24 -3.88
C VAL A 110 8.88 -5.57 -4.91
N GLU A 111 9.71 -6.35 -5.61
CA GLU A 111 10.69 -5.86 -6.57
C GLU A 111 10.17 -5.80 -8.00
N LYS A 112 9.07 -6.49 -8.31
CA LYS A 112 8.43 -6.43 -9.62
C LYS A 112 8.18 -4.97 -10.05
N GLU A 113 8.78 -4.61 -11.18
CA GLU A 113 8.56 -3.32 -11.81
C GLU A 113 7.09 -3.18 -12.23
N ARG A 114 6.47 -2.07 -11.83
CA ARG A 114 5.05 -1.83 -12.05
C ARG A 114 4.83 -0.50 -12.74
N LEU A 115 3.78 -0.48 -13.56
CA LEU A 115 3.21 0.75 -14.08
C LEU A 115 2.17 1.27 -13.08
N VAL A 116 2.42 2.45 -12.53
CA VAL A 116 1.54 3.09 -11.55
C VAL A 116 1.01 4.40 -12.11
N GLY A 117 -0.30 4.48 -12.29
CA GLY A 117 -0.99 5.72 -12.62
C GLY A 117 -1.29 6.53 -11.36
N VAL A 118 -0.84 7.78 -11.31
CA VAL A 118 -1.12 8.72 -10.22
C VAL A 118 -2.00 9.83 -10.77
N VAL A 119 -3.17 10.01 -10.14
CA VAL A 119 -4.11 11.08 -10.49
C VAL A 119 -4.28 12.00 -9.29
N LEU A 120 -3.84 13.24 -9.44
CA LEU A 120 -4.02 14.30 -8.46
C LEU A 120 -5.14 15.22 -8.94
N VAL A 121 -6.25 15.25 -8.22
CA VAL A 121 -7.39 16.12 -8.55
C VAL A 121 -7.54 17.21 -7.50
N ARG A 122 -7.59 18.46 -7.96
CA ARG A 122 -7.97 19.63 -7.17
C ARG A 122 -9.11 20.36 -7.86
N LEU A 123 -9.87 21.15 -7.11
CA LEU A 123 -10.86 22.04 -7.70
C LEU A 123 -10.22 22.94 -8.77
N GLY A 124 -10.59 22.72 -10.04
CA GLY A 124 -10.15 23.51 -11.20
C GLY A 124 -8.79 23.14 -11.79
N ARG A 125 -8.09 22.14 -11.26
CA ARG A 125 -6.82 21.64 -11.83
C ARG A 125 -6.65 20.16 -11.55
N TYR A 126 -6.07 19.44 -12.50
CA TYR A 126 -5.72 18.05 -12.31
C TYR A 126 -4.33 17.76 -12.87
N SER A 127 -3.73 16.67 -12.41
CA SER A 127 -2.50 16.14 -12.96
C SER A 127 -2.59 14.62 -12.99
N VAL A 128 -2.15 14.04 -14.10
CA VAL A 128 -2.06 12.61 -14.32
C VAL A 128 -0.61 12.31 -14.61
N ALA A 129 -0.05 11.28 -13.97
CA ALA A 129 1.30 10.81 -14.20
C ALA A 129 1.29 9.28 -14.30
N VAL A 130 2.15 8.73 -15.13
CA VAL A 130 2.41 7.29 -15.21
C VAL A 130 3.86 7.07 -14.80
N TYR A 131 4.06 6.27 -13.77
CA TYR A 131 5.37 5.84 -13.31
C TYR A 131 5.64 4.42 -13.76
N ARG A 132 6.88 4.13 -14.16
CA ARG A 132 7.41 2.79 -14.34
C ARG A 132 8.49 2.58 -13.28
N GLY A 133 8.18 1.80 -12.25
CA GLY A 133 9.07 1.69 -11.09
C GLY A 133 9.30 3.07 -10.45
N GLU A 134 10.55 3.53 -10.47
CA GLU A 134 10.96 4.83 -9.92
C GLU A 134 10.99 5.95 -10.98
N GLU A 135 10.78 5.62 -12.25
CA GLU A 135 10.85 6.57 -13.37
C GLU A 135 9.47 7.17 -13.69
N LEU A 136 9.41 8.49 -13.90
CA LEU A 136 8.24 9.15 -14.48
C LEU A 136 8.22 8.91 -15.99
N ALA A 137 7.36 8.01 -16.46
CA ALA A 137 7.26 7.64 -17.87
C ALA A 137 6.52 8.69 -18.71
N ASP A 138 5.44 9.26 -18.18
CA ASP A 138 4.69 10.36 -18.83
C ASP A 138 3.86 11.14 -17.80
N SER A 139 3.53 12.40 -18.10
CA SER A 139 2.59 13.17 -17.28
C SER A 139 1.88 14.26 -18.06
N LYS A 140 0.66 14.58 -17.61
CA LYS A 140 -0.14 15.69 -18.09
C LYS A 140 -0.74 16.47 -16.93
N THR A 141 -0.49 17.77 -16.92
CA THR A 141 -1.15 18.71 -16.01
C THR A 141 -2.03 19.65 -16.82
N ASP A 142 -3.26 19.85 -16.36
CA ASP A 142 -4.22 20.70 -17.05
C ASP A 142 -5.21 21.31 -16.06
N SER A 143 -5.94 22.33 -16.48
CA SER A 143 -6.85 23.09 -15.65
C SER A 143 -8.15 23.40 -16.34
N ARG A 144 -9.24 23.47 -15.56
CA ARG A 144 -10.51 24.03 -16.02
C ARG A 144 -10.93 25.12 -15.06
N TYR A 145 -11.38 26.23 -15.62
CA TYR A 145 -11.81 27.36 -14.81
C TYR A 145 -13.00 26.97 -13.91
N VAL A 146 -12.81 27.07 -12.60
CA VAL A 146 -13.87 26.96 -11.60
C VAL A 146 -13.85 28.23 -10.75
N LYS A 147 -14.97 28.97 -10.75
CA LYS A 147 -15.07 30.21 -9.98
C LYS A 147 -14.94 29.93 -8.47
N GLY A 148 -14.20 30.78 -7.76
CA GLY A 148 -14.03 30.71 -6.31
C GLY A 148 -15.36 30.86 -5.54
N LYS A 149 -15.35 30.57 -4.22
CA LYS A 149 -16.51 30.84 -3.35
C LYS A 149 -16.77 32.35 -3.29
N HIS A 150 -18.03 32.74 -3.46
CA HIS A 150 -18.45 34.13 -3.34
C HIS A 150 -19.09 34.36 -1.96
N HIS A 151 -18.64 35.37 -1.23
CA HIS A 151 -19.12 35.69 0.11
C HIS A 151 -20.12 36.86 0.17
N ALA A 152 -20.38 37.54 -0.96
CA ALA A 152 -21.38 38.62 -0.95
C ALA A 152 -22.79 38.03 -0.91
N GLY A 153 -23.59 38.48 0.07
CA GLY A 153 -25.00 38.12 0.23
C GLY A 153 -25.90 38.77 -0.82
N GLY A 154 -27.08 38.19 -1.02
CA GLY A 154 -28.12 38.72 -1.89
C GLY A 154 -28.69 37.70 -2.87
N THR A 155 -29.68 38.13 -3.66
CA THR A 155 -30.45 37.30 -4.60
C THR A 155 -29.60 36.60 -5.67
N SER A 156 -28.39 37.12 -5.96
CA SER A 156 -27.45 36.53 -6.92
C SER A 156 -26.62 35.35 -6.36
N GLN A 157 -26.66 35.09 -5.05
CA GLN A 157 -25.86 34.05 -4.41
C GLN A 157 -26.21 32.64 -4.92
N LEU A 158 -27.51 32.34 -5.04
CA LEU A 158 -28.01 31.06 -5.58
C LEU A 158 -27.54 30.82 -7.02
N ARG A 159 -27.52 31.86 -7.85
CA ARG A 159 -27.03 31.78 -9.24
C ARG A 159 -25.54 31.45 -9.30
N TYR A 160 -24.71 32.07 -8.45
CA TYR A 160 -23.27 31.78 -8.43
C TYR A 160 -22.94 30.38 -7.90
N THR A 161 -23.68 29.91 -6.90
CA THR A 161 -23.54 28.54 -6.39
C THR A 161 -23.86 27.53 -7.49
N ARG A 162 -24.99 27.68 -8.20
CA ARG A 162 -25.36 26.79 -9.32
C ARG A 162 -24.35 26.80 -10.47
N ILE A 163 -23.84 27.97 -10.86
CA ILE A 163 -22.81 28.07 -11.91
C ILE A 163 -21.53 27.33 -11.48
N ARG A 164 -21.11 27.50 -10.23
CA ARG A 164 -19.94 26.83 -9.67
C ARG A 164 -20.12 25.31 -9.61
N GLU A 165 -21.29 24.82 -9.17
CA GLU A 165 -21.62 23.39 -9.20
C GLU A 165 -21.61 22.83 -10.63
N GLY A 166 -22.14 23.59 -11.60
CA GLY A 166 -22.08 23.21 -13.02
C GLY A 166 -20.65 23.13 -13.55
N GLN A 167 -19.79 24.09 -13.18
CA GLN A 167 -18.37 24.07 -13.54
C GLN A 167 -17.61 22.91 -12.86
N MET A 168 -17.93 22.61 -11.61
CA MET A 168 -17.38 21.47 -10.88
C MET A 168 -17.75 20.14 -11.54
N ARG A 169 -19.00 19.94 -11.94
CA ARG A 169 -19.43 18.72 -12.65
C ARG A 169 -18.68 18.54 -13.97
N LYS A 170 -18.47 19.62 -14.72
CA LYS A 170 -17.71 19.61 -15.98
C LYS A 170 -16.22 19.27 -15.82
N LEU A 171 -15.65 19.37 -14.62
CA LEU A 171 -14.28 18.93 -14.36
C LEU A 171 -14.18 17.40 -14.34
N TYR A 172 -15.21 16.70 -13.86
CA TYR A 172 -15.23 15.25 -13.74
C TYR A 172 -15.78 14.54 -14.98
N GLN A 173 -16.45 15.27 -15.87
CA GLN A 173 -16.97 14.74 -17.13
C GLN A 173 -15.95 14.96 -18.25
N LYS A 174 -15.63 13.88 -18.97
CA LYS A 174 -14.82 13.91 -20.19
C LYS A 174 -15.55 14.78 -21.23
N ALA A 175 -14.81 15.65 -21.93
CA ALA A 175 -15.33 16.39 -23.08
C ALA A 175 -15.51 15.45 -24.29
#